data_AF-A0A7S2NRJ0-F1
#
_entry.id   AF-A0A7S2NRJ0-F1
#
_cell.length_a   1.000
_cell.length_b   1.000
_cell.length_c   1.000
_cell.angle_alpha   90.00
_cell.angle_beta   90.00
_cell.angle_gamma   90.00
#
_symmetry.space_group_name_H-M   'P 1'
#
loop_
_entity.id
_entity.type
_entity.pdbx_description
1 polymer ?
#
loop_
_entity_poly.entity_id
_entity_poly.type
_entity_poly.pdbx_seq_one_letter_code
_entity_poly.pdbx_strand_id
1 'polypeptide(L)'
;YDIQINSYYCGAASIQTTLNSIRPFNQQKGIWDHAYEPYHYASQHTIFNTKCSKESVLDVEDHGLESDVGVDPLMTAPYGLNLELARNLLQCSLDDRWQVEATHVDPAKISFDQMKQDIIQALEDDLSRVIVLFDRAGLGQVGGGHFSPIAAYDEDSDSFLILDVAKYKYPPVWAPAALLYNAVASVDLCGVWNSPAGQSKLPKNLRVPQSEYEWEVARIILDCQPQHRGYIIASSI
;
A
#
# COMPACT_ATOMS: atom_id res chain seq x y z
N TYR A 1 4.10 -14.13 5.81
CA TYR A 1 4.18 -12.78 5.24
C TYR A 1 5.64 -12.43 5.01
N ASP A 2 5.95 -11.58 4.03
CA ASP A 2 7.32 -11.33 3.55
C ASP A 2 7.86 -9.98 4.01
N ILE A 3 9.17 -9.77 3.79
CA ILE A 3 9.86 -8.50 4.03
C ILE A 3 9.74 -7.62 2.79
N GLN A 4 9.51 -6.32 2.95
CA GLN A 4 9.61 -5.38 1.82
C GLN A 4 11.02 -5.39 1.23
N ILE A 5 11.13 -5.50 -0.09
CA ILE A 5 12.45 -5.64 -0.77
C ILE A 5 13.32 -4.37 -0.65
N ASN A 6 12.70 -3.21 -0.47
CA ASN A 6 13.36 -1.93 -0.22
C ASN A 6 12.43 -0.99 0.58
N SER A 7 12.93 0.19 0.98
CA SER A 7 12.22 1.15 1.84
C SER A 7 10.90 1.71 1.28
N TYR A 8 10.60 1.52 0.00
CA TYR A 8 9.43 2.08 -0.69
C TYR A 8 8.38 1.03 -1.06
N TYR A 9 8.65 -0.25 -0.76
CA TYR A 9 7.84 -1.39 -1.16
C TYR A 9 6.86 -1.88 -0.09
N CYS A 10 6.63 -1.12 0.98
CA CYS A 10 5.72 -1.55 2.05
C CYS A 10 4.30 -1.85 1.53
N GLY A 11 3.79 -1.05 0.59
CA GLY A 11 2.49 -1.30 -0.07
C GLY A 11 2.51 -2.59 -0.88
N ALA A 12 3.52 -2.79 -1.73
CA ALA A 12 3.69 -3.99 -2.54
C ALA A 12 3.82 -5.27 -1.69
N ALA A 13 4.64 -5.23 -0.63
CA ALA A 13 4.81 -6.34 0.30
C ALA A 13 3.53 -6.69 1.07
N SER A 14 2.74 -5.67 1.42
CA SER A 14 1.44 -5.86 2.09
C SER A 14 0.43 -6.52 1.15
N ILE A 15 0.34 -6.04 -0.09
CA ILE A 15 -0.53 -6.61 -1.14
C ILE A 15 -0.12 -8.04 -1.47
N GLN A 16 1.17 -8.30 -1.68
CA GLN A 16 1.71 -9.62 -1.90
C GLN A 16 1.38 -10.59 -0.74
N THR A 17 1.52 -10.11 0.51
CA THR A 17 1.13 -10.88 1.70
C THR A 17 -0.35 -11.24 1.67
N THR A 18 -1.21 -10.26 1.39
CA THR A 18 -2.66 -10.46 1.25
C THR A 18 -2.96 -11.51 0.19
N LEU A 19 -2.47 -11.34 -1.04
CA LEU A 19 -2.68 -12.26 -2.16
C LEU A 19 -2.27 -13.70 -1.85
N ASN A 20 -1.08 -13.87 -1.27
CA ASN A 20 -0.57 -15.21 -0.95
C ASN A 20 -1.34 -15.89 0.19
N SER A 21 -2.02 -15.13 1.05
CA SER A 21 -2.88 -15.67 2.12
C SER A 21 -4.23 -16.19 1.62
N ILE A 22 -4.70 -15.70 0.47
CA ILE A 22 -5.96 -16.11 -0.18
C ILE A 22 -5.75 -16.85 -1.50
N ARG A 23 -4.50 -17.23 -1.82
CA ARG A 23 -4.14 -17.91 -3.09
C ARG A 23 -5.02 -19.12 -3.46
N PRO A 24 -5.53 -19.98 -2.55
CA PRO A 24 -6.39 -21.09 -2.96
C PRO A 24 -7.74 -20.61 -3.52
N PHE A 25 -8.13 -19.37 -3.19
CA PHE A 25 -9.39 -18.74 -3.53
C PHE A 25 -9.24 -17.64 -4.58
N ASN A 26 -8.03 -17.38 -5.10
CA ASN A 26 -7.76 -16.42 -6.17
C ASN A 26 -7.32 -17.13 -7.45
N GLN A 27 -8.04 -16.91 -8.55
CA GLN A 27 -7.82 -17.47 -9.88
C GLN A 27 -7.18 -16.48 -10.84
N GLN A 28 -6.77 -15.29 -10.37
CA GLN A 28 -6.15 -14.28 -11.20
C GLN A 28 -4.91 -14.83 -11.91
N LYS A 29 -4.78 -14.50 -13.19
CA LYS A 29 -3.64 -14.93 -14.04
C LYS A 29 -2.62 -13.81 -14.18
N GLY A 30 -1.37 -14.17 -14.46
CA GLY A 30 -0.30 -13.22 -14.78
C GLY A 30 0.33 -12.51 -13.57
N ILE A 31 -0.06 -12.87 -12.35
CA ILE A 31 0.52 -12.36 -11.10
C ILE A 31 1.42 -13.38 -10.39
N TRP A 32 1.41 -14.64 -10.83
CA TRP A 32 2.19 -15.71 -10.23
C TRP A 32 3.62 -15.69 -10.78
N ASP A 33 4.57 -15.86 -9.88
CA ASP A 33 5.99 -15.86 -10.19
C ASP A 33 6.45 -17.26 -10.61
N HIS A 34 6.94 -17.36 -11.84
CA HIS A 34 7.40 -18.62 -12.44
C HIS A 34 8.55 -19.26 -11.67
N ALA A 35 9.28 -18.50 -10.84
CA ALA A 35 10.34 -19.03 -9.98
C ALA A 35 9.83 -20.06 -8.95
N TYR A 36 8.53 -20.08 -8.66
CA TYR A 36 7.93 -20.97 -7.66
C TYR A 36 7.14 -22.13 -8.28
N GLU A 37 7.18 -22.31 -9.61
CA GLU A 37 6.48 -23.42 -10.26
C GLU A 37 6.84 -24.80 -9.65
N PRO A 38 5.87 -25.70 -9.47
CA PRO A 38 4.47 -25.62 -9.91
C PRO A 38 3.53 -24.90 -8.92
N TYR A 39 4.05 -24.26 -7.88
CA TYR A 39 3.25 -23.60 -6.84
C TYR A 39 2.88 -22.17 -7.25
N HIS A 40 1.62 -21.79 -7.04
CA HIS A 40 1.19 -20.41 -7.23
C HIS A 40 1.68 -19.54 -6.07
N TYR A 41 2.55 -18.57 -6.38
CA TYR A 41 3.07 -17.60 -5.43
C TYR A 41 3.26 -16.25 -6.11
N ALA A 42 2.72 -15.18 -5.55
CA ALA A 42 2.95 -13.82 -6.04
C ALA A 42 4.20 -13.24 -5.36
N SER A 43 5.07 -12.59 -6.12
CA SER A 43 6.20 -11.82 -5.58
C SER A 43 5.92 -10.31 -5.66
N GLN A 44 6.71 -9.51 -4.95
CA GLN A 44 6.54 -8.05 -4.96
C GLN A 44 6.73 -7.42 -6.33
N HIS A 45 7.39 -8.12 -7.26
CA HIS A 45 7.58 -7.65 -8.64
C HIS A 45 6.42 -8.06 -9.55
N THR A 46 5.91 -9.28 -9.41
CA THR A 46 4.91 -9.81 -10.37
C THR A 46 3.55 -9.16 -10.27
N ILE A 47 3.20 -8.57 -9.12
CA ILE A 47 1.92 -7.87 -8.94
C ILE A 47 1.77 -6.63 -9.82
N PHE A 48 2.86 -6.10 -10.38
CA PHE A 48 2.85 -4.95 -11.30
C PHE A 48 2.79 -5.35 -12.78
N ASN A 49 2.78 -6.65 -13.10
CA ASN A 49 2.90 -7.14 -14.48
C ASN A 49 1.57 -7.27 -15.21
N THR A 50 0.43 -7.07 -14.54
CA THR A 50 -0.88 -7.14 -15.19
C THR A 50 -1.15 -5.90 -16.05
N LYS A 51 -1.94 -6.06 -17.12
CA LYS A 51 -2.41 -4.92 -17.92
C LYS A 51 -3.08 -3.86 -17.04
N CYS A 52 -3.96 -4.28 -16.14
CA CYS A 52 -4.66 -3.42 -15.19
C CYS A 52 -3.69 -2.60 -14.33
N SER A 53 -2.66 -3.23 -13.73
CA SER A 53 -1.70 -2.53 -12.87
C SER A 53 -0.85 -1.51 -13.63
N LYS A 54 -0.51 -1.79 -14.90
CA LYS A 54 0.26 -0.85 -15.74
C LYS A 54 -0.57 0.35 -16.20
N GLU A 55 -1.87 0.17 -16.40
CA GLU A 55 -2.76 1.25 -16.84
C GLU A 55 -3.25 2.12 -15.68
N SER A 56 -3.42 1.54 -14.48
CA SER A 56 -4.11 2.19 -13.36
C SER A 56 -3.24 2.52 -12.14
N VAL A 57 -2.00 2.03 -12.08
CA VAL A 57 -1.12 2.20 -10.92
C VAL A 57 0.18 2.92 -11.30
N LEU A 58 0.97 2.31 -12.19
CA LEU A 58 2.30 2.81 -12.60
C LEU A 58 2.45 2.75 -14.12
N ASP A 59 2.96 3.82 -14.72
CA ASP A 59 3.29 3.87 -16.15
C ASP A 59 4.62 3.15 -16.32
N VAL A 60 4.51 1.91 -16.78
CA VAL A 60 5.64 1.04 -17.10
C VAL A 60 5.89 1.02 -18.61
N GLU A 61 5.23 1.89 -19.40
CA GLU A 61 5.53 1.98 -20.82
C GLU A 61 6.93 2.56 -21.03
N ASP A 62 7.72 1.79 -21.76
CA ASP A 62 9.05 2.12 -22.24
C ASP A 62 8.97 3.27 -23.24
N HIS A 63 8.77 4.50 -22.75
CA HIS A 63 8.72 5.73 -23.54
C HIS A 63 10.12 6.21 -23.99
N GLY A 64 11.04 5.29 -24.31
CA GLY A 64 12.41 5.66 -24.67
C GLY A 64 13.20 6.21 -23.48
N LEU A 65 12.84 5.77 -22.27
CA LEU A 65 13.75 5.81 -21.13
C LEU A 65 14.79 4.74 -21.39
N GLU A 66 15.81 5.08 -22.20
CA GLU A 66 17.04 4.32 -22.22
C GLU A 66 17.38 3.94 -20.79
N SER A 67 17.66 2.65 -20.62
CA SER A 67 18.13 1.93 -19.45
C SER A 67 19.43 2.49 -18.82
N ASP A 68 19.69 3.80 -18.97
CA ASP A 68 20.54 4.58 -18.10
C ASP A 68 19.82 4.73 -16.75
N VAL A 69 19.84 3.62 -16.00
CA VAL A 69 19.26 3.36 -14.68
C VAL A 69 17.73 3.25 -14.73
N GLY A 70 17.13 2.06 -14.59
CA GLY A 70 17.09 1.38 -13.30
C GLY A 70 16.13 2.03 -12.28
N VAL A 71 15.28 2.99 -12.68
CA VAL A 71 14.38 3.68 -11.75
C VAL A 71 13.01 2.99 -11.71
N ASP A 72 12.89 2.10 -10.74
CA ASP A 72 11.62 1.61 -10.20
C ASP A 72 10.65 2.79 -9.91
N PRO A 73 9.42 2.80 -10.46
CA PRO A 73 8.49 3.92 -10.26
C PRO A 73 8.12 4.16 -8.79
N LEU A 74 8.17 3.13 -7.93
CA LEU A 74 7.97 3.30 -6.48
C LEU A 74 9.16 3.99 -5.80
N MET A 75 10.32 3.98 -6.44
CA MET A 75 11.52 4.69 -5.99
C MET A 75 11.65 6.09 -6.62
N THR A 76 10.60 6.55 -7.31
CA THR A 76 10.47 7.90 -7.86
C THR A 76 9.49 8.71 -7.03
N ALA A 77 9.72 10.02 -6.85
CA ALA A 77 8.77 10.91 -6.21
C ALA A 77 7.33 10.68 -6.73
N PRO A 78 6.32 10.61 -5.85
CA PRO A 78 6.37 10.91 -4.41
C PRO A 78 6.80 9.72 -3.51
N TYR A 79 7.30 8.64 -4.13
CA TYR A 79 7.72 7.38 -3.53
C TYR A 79 6.58 6.50 -3.00
N GLY A 80 6.72 5.19 -3.16
CA GLY A 80 5.75 4.20 -2.73
C GLY A 80 4.39 4.34 -3.43
N LEU A 81 3.32 3.93 -2.72
CA LEU A 81 1.94 3.99 -3.17
C LEU A 81 1.15 4.91 -2.23
N ASN A 82 0.10 5.57 -2.72
CA ASN A 82 -0.97 6.08 -1.85
C ASN A 82 -2.03 4.98 -1.63
N LEU A 83 -3.03 5.29 -0.80
CA LEU A 83 -4.11 4.36 -0.46
C LEU A 83 -4.87 3.88 -1.70
N GLU A 84 -5.22 4.78 -2.62
CA GLU A 84 -6.00 4.46 -3.82
C GLU A 84 -5.20 3.62 -4.83
N LEU A 85 -3.91 3.91 -5.00
CA LEU A 85 -3.04 3.12 -5.87
C LEU A 85 -2.77 1.74 -5.29
N ALA A 86 -2.63 1.61 -3.96
CA ALA A 86 -2.55 0.32 -3.30
C ALA A 86 -3.84 -0.49 -3.46
N ARG A 87 -5.01 0.16 -3.33
CA ARG A 87 -6.33 -0.44 -3.59
C ARG A 87 -6.48 -0.90 -5.03
N ASN A 88 -6.12 -0.06 -6.00
CA ASN A 88 -6.12 -0.39 -7.43
C ASN A 88 -5.22 -1.59 -7.72
N LEU A 89 -3.99 -1.59 -7.19
CA LEU A 89 -3.02 -2.66 -7.40
C LEU A 89 -3.52 -4.00 -6.84
N LEU A 90 -4.12 -3.99 -5.64
CA LEU A 90 -4.71 -5.18 -5.04
C LEU A 90 -5.90 -5.67 -5.88
N GLN A 91 -6.80 -4.78 -6.32
CA GLN A 91 -7.94 -5.14 -7.17
C GLN A 91 -7.48 -5.73 -8.51
N CYS A 92 -6.46 -5.15 -9.15
CA CYS A 92 -5.88 -5.67 -10.39
C CYS A 92 -5.26 -7.07 -10.23
N SER A 93 -4.92 -7.44 -9.00
CA SER A 93 -4.31 -8.71 -8.65
C SER A 93 -5.31 -9.75 -8.14
N LEU A 94 -6.60 -9.44 -8.15
CA LEU A 94 -7.67 -10.34 -7.76
C LEU A 94 -8.60 -10.62 -8.94
N ASP A 95 -9.26 -11.78 -8.92
CA ASP A 95 -10.32 -12.08 -9.88
C ASP A 95 -11.64 -11.39 -9.50
N ASP A 96 -12.66 -11.55 -10.35
CA ASP A 96 -13.96 -10.89 -10.27
C ASP A 96 -14.82 -11.30 -9.07
N ARG A 97 -14.42 -12.31 -8.31
CA ARG A 97 -15.09 -12.72 -7.06
C ARG A 97 -14.67 -11.89 -5.86
N TRP A 98 -13.74 -10.95 -6.04
CA TRP A 98 -13.22 -10.13 -4.97
C TRP A 98 -13.50 -8.65 -5.21
N GLN A 99 -13.88 -7.95 -4.15
CA GLN A 99 -13.91 -6.50 -4.09
C GLN A 99 -12.80 -5.96 -3.19
N VAL A 100 -12.30 -4.78 -3.53
CA VAL A 100 -11.31 -4.06 -2.73
C VAL A 100 -11.77 -2.62 -2.51
N GLU A 101 -12.05 -2.30 -1.26
CA GLU A 101 -12.48 -0.98 -0.82
C GLU A 101 -11.37 -0.29 -0.04
N ALA A 102 -11.17 1.00 -0.32
CA ALA A 102 -10.30 1.87 0.45
C ALA A 102 -11.14 2.87 1.23
N THR A 103 -10.82 3.06 2.50
CA THR A 103 -11.48 4.03 3.37
C THR A 103 -10.45 5.01 3.92
N HIS A 104 -10.55 6.26 3.49
CA HIS A 104 -9.80 7.36 4.07
C HIS A 104 -10.39 7.76 5.43
N VAL A 105 -9.55 7.79 6.47
CA VAL A 105 -9.98 8.11 7.84
C VAL A 105 -9.85 9.61 8.06
N ASP A 106 -10.80 10.35 7.50
CA ASP A 106 -11.06 11.75 7.84
C ASP A 106 -11.83 11.79 9.17
N PRO A 107 -11.27 12.32 10.28
CA PRO A 107 -11.94 12.36 11.59
C PRO A 107 -13.30 13.07 11.59
N ALA A 108 -13.59 13.90 10.59
CA ALA A 108 -14.90 14.52 10.44
C ALA A 108 -15.97 13.59 9.86
N LYS A 109 -15.58 12.44 9.29
CA LYS A 109 -16.45 11.50 8.57
C LYS A 109 -16.41 10.09 9.13
N ILE A 110 -15.24 9.62 9.55
CA ILE A 110 -15.01 8.28 10.07
C ILE A 110 -14.60 8.41 11.53
N SER A 111 -15.39 7.86 12.43
CA SER A 111 -15.09 7.86 13.86
C SER A 111 -14.13 6.73 14.23
N PHE A 112 -13.56 6.83 15.43
CA PHE A 112 -12.77 5.76 16.03
C PHE A 112 -13.54 4.44 16.06
N ASP A 113 -14.77 4.46 16.58
CA ASP A 113 -15.60 3.26 16.69
C ASP A 113 -15.93 2.68 15.32
N GLN A 114 -16.19 3.52 14.31
CA GLN A 114 -16.46 3.03 12.95
C GLN A 114 -15.25 2.30 12.37
N MET A 115 -14.06 2.93 12.38
CA MET A 115 -12.84 2.28 11.87
C MET A 115 -12.56 0.96 12.60
N LYS A 116 -12.69 0.97 13.93
CA LYS A 116 -12.45 -0.21 14.75
C LYS A 116 -13.41 -1.34 14.39
N GLN A 117 -14.71 -1.04 14.27
CA GLN A 117 -15.73 -2.04 13.92
C GLN A 117 -15.56 -2.57 12.50
N ASP A 118 -15.24 -1.71 11.53
CA ASP A 118 -14.99 -2.15 10.15
C ASP A 118 -13.83 -3.15 10.07
N ILE A 119 -12.73 -2.86 10.76
CA ILE A 119 -11.56 -3.74 10.79
C ILE A 119 -11.87 -5.03 11.55
N ILE A 120 -12.57 -4.99 12.69
CA ILE A 120 -12.94 -6.20 13.45
C ILE A 120 -13.83 -7.10 12.60
N GLN A 121 -14.88 -6.56 11.97
CA GLN A 121 -15.78 -7.34 11.12
C GLN A 121 -15.04 -7.99 9.94
N ALA A 122 -14.10 -7.25 9.32
CA ALA A 122 -13.26 -7.81 8.26
C ALA A 122 -12.28 -8.89 8.76
N LEU A 123 -11.87 -8.87 10.03
CA LEU A 123 -11.03 -9.90 10.63
C LEU A 123 -11.82 -11.15 11.04
N GLU A 124 -13.13 -11.03 11.26
CA GLU A 124 -14.02 -12.16 11.58
C GLU A 124 -14.38 -13.00 10.33
N ASP A 125 -14.26 -12.42 9.12
CA ASP A 125 -14.48 -13.12 7.86
C ASP A 125 -13.20 -13.78 7.32
N ASP A 126 -13.22 -15.11 7.23
CA ASP A 126 -12.12 -15.95 6.71
C ASP A 126 -11.66 -15.56 5.29
N LEU A 127 -12.54 -14.95 4.50
CA LEU A 127 -12.28 -14.47 3.13
C LEU A 127 -12.16 -12.94 3.04
N SER A 128 -11.88 -12.26 4.15
CA SER A 128 -11.57 -10.84 4.19
C SER A 128 -10.15 -10.58 4.68
N ARG A 129 -9.49 -9.54 4.14
CA ARG A 129 -8.13 -9.14 4.52
C ARG A 129 -8.03 -7.63 4.66
N VAL A 130 -7.32 -7.19 5.70
CA VAL A 130 -7.16 -5.77 6.03
C VAL A 130 -5.71 -5.34 5.83
N ILE A 131 -5.50 -4.20 5.17
CA ILE A 131 -4.22 -3.48 5.09
C ILE A 131 -4.45 -2.08 5.64
N VAL A 132 -3.56 -1.59 6.50
CA VAL A 132 -3.60 -0.19 6.99
C VAL A 132 -2.47 0.63 6.37
N LEU A 133 -2.76 1.87 6.02
CA LEU A 133 -1.79 2.94 5.79
C LEU A 133 -1.80 3.86 7.01
N PHE A 134 -0.67 3.95 7.71
CA PHE A 134 -0.56 4.74 8.93
C PHE A 134 0.75 5.53 8.96
N ASP A 135 0.79 6.62 9.73
CA ASP A 135 2.03 7.32 10.03
C ASP A 135 2.75 6.67 11.22
N ARG A 136 4.00 6.23 11.01
CA ARG A 136 4.80 5.61 12.07
C ARG A 136 4.97 6.49 13.29
N ALA A 137 5.06 7.81 13.12
CA ALA A 137 5.21 8.74 14.24
C ALA A 137 4.03 8.65 15.23
N GLY A 138 2.82 8.39 14.73
CA GLY A 138 1.62 8.20 15.57
C GLY A 138 1.67 6.97 16.48
N LEU A 139 2.56 6.00 16.17
CA LEU A 139 2.83 4.82 16.99
C LEU A 139 4.14 4.91 17.77
N GLY A 140 4.76 6.10 17.84
CA GLY A 140 6.06 6.28 18.48
C GLY A 140 7.22 5.62 17.72
N GLN A 141 7.03 5.32 16.44
CA GLN A 141 8.04 4.70 15.57
C GLN A 141 8.69 5.75 14.67
N VAL A 142 9.91 5.47 14.23
CA VAL A 142 10.67 6.36 13.34
C VAL A 142 10.23 6.14 11.90
N GLY A 143 9.94 7.20 11.16
CA GLY A 143 9.57 7.17 9.74
C GLY A 143 8.28 7.93 9.47
N GLY A 144 7.82 7.89 8.23
CA GLY A 144 6.53 8.48 7.81
C GLY A 144 5.47 7.40 7.54
N GLY A 145 4.70 7.63 6.47
CA GLY A 145 3.66 6.70 6.02
C GLY A 145 4.16 5.29 5.76
N HIS A 146 3.38 4.28 6.18
CA HIS A 146 3.72 2.87 6.07
C HIS A 146 2.48 2.01 5.85
N PHE A 147 2.59 1.01 4.98
CA PHE A 147 1.57 -0.02 4.80
C PHE A 147 1.95 -1.29 5.54
N SER A 148 0.98 -1.95 6.18
CA SER A 148 1.12 -3.33 6.66
C SER A 148 -0.25 -4.01 6.83
N PRO A 149 -0.34 -5.34 6.71
CA PRO A 149 -1.56 -6.07 7.02
C PRO A 149 -1.89 -6.03 8.53
N ILE A 150 -3.18 -6.04 8.85
CA ILE A 150 -3.67 -6.36 10.20
C ILE A 150 -4.03 -7.84 10.25
N ALA A 151 -3.55 -8.54 11.28
CA ALA A 151 -3.76 -9.98 11.42
C ALA A 151 -4.72 -10.39 12.52
N ALA A 152 -4.91 -9.56 13.54
CA ALA A 152 -5.77 -9.89 14.67
C ALA A 152 -6.18 -8.62 15.43
N TYR A 153 -7.24 -8.77 16.21
CA TYR A 153 -7.66 -7.84 17.24
C TYR A 153 -7.70 -8.61 18.58
N ASP A 154 -7.19 -7.99 19.63
CA ASP A 154 -7.24 -8.49 21.00
C ASP A 154 -8.16 -7.59 21.83
N GLU A 155 -9.24 -8.18 22.35
CA GLU A 155 -10.29 -7.43 23.07
C GLU A 155 -9.80 -6.94 24.44
N ASP A 156 -9.05 -7.77 25.17
CA ASP A 156 -8.59 -7.46 26.52
C ASP A 156 -7.65 -6.25 26.57
N SER A 157 -6.75 -6.14 25.58
CA SER A 157 -5.80 -5.03 25.46
C SER A 157 -6.24 -3.93 24.48
N ASP A 158 -7.42 -4.05 23.87
CA ASP A 158 -7.93 -3.17 22.82
C ASP A 158 -6.85 -2.82 21.76
N SER A 159 -6.27 -3.85 21.16
CA SER A 159 -5.10 -3.70 20.28
C SER A 159 -5.21 -4.51 18.99
N PHE A 160 -4.68 -3.95 17.91
CA PHE A 160 -4.56 -4.63 16.62
C PHE A 160 -3.13 -5.14 16.40
N LEU A 161 -3.00 -6.36 15.90
CA LEU A 161 -1.71 -6.93 15.49
C LEU A 161 -1.37 -6.48 14.07
N ILE A 162 -0.36 -5.61 13.95
CA ILE A 162 0.21 -5.17 12.67
C ILE A 162 1.34 -6.11 12.28
N LEU A 163 1.24 -6.75 11.10
CA LEU A 163 2.31 -7.57 10.53
C LEU A 163 3.31 -6.69 9.77
N ASP A 164 4.17 -5.98 10.50
CA ASP A 164 5.09 -5.01 9.89
C ASP A 164 6.00 -5.66 8.83
N VAL A 165 5.81 -5.25 7.58
CA VAL A 165 6.59 -5.76 6.42
C VAL A 165 8.01 -5.19 6.37
N ALA A 166 8.33 -4.14 7.13
CA ALA A 166 9.70 -3.65 7.31
C ALA A 166 10.43 -4.46 8.39
N LYS A 167 10.52 -5.78 8.23
CA LYS A 167 11.06 -6.71 9.25
C LYS A 167 12.51 -6.43 9.65
N TYR A 168 13.28 -5.76 8.79
CA TYR A 168 14.63 -5.31 9.11
C TYR A 168 14.66 -4.16 10.13
N LYS A 169 13.50 -3.56 10.43
CA LYS A 169 13.35 -2.39 11.28
C LYS A 169 12.49 -2.64 12.51
N TYR A 170 11.34 -3.31 12.35
CA TYR A 170 10.41 -3.58 13.43
C TYR A 170 9.80 -4.99 13.34
N PRO A 171 9.53 -5.65 14.49
CA PRO A 171 8.75 -6.88 14.53
C PRO A 171 7.25 -6.58 14.30
N PRO A 172 6.39 -7.62 14.17
CA PRO A 172 4.97 -7.45 14.41
C PRO A 172 4.71 -6.74 15.74
N VAL A 173 3.73 -5.84 15.74
CA VAL A 173 3.44 -5.01 16.91
C VAL A 173 1.94 -5.04 17.19
N TRP A 174 1.61 -5.21 18.48
CA TRP A 174 0.27 -4.94 18.99
C TRP A 174 0.16 -3.44 19.22
N ALA A 175 -0.62 -2.76 18.38
CA ALA A 175 -0.86 -1.33 18.47
C ALA A 175 -2.21 -1.10 19.15
N PRO A 176 -2.27 -0.34 20.27
CA PRO A 176 -3.54 0.08 20.86
C PRO A 176 -4.43 0.74 19.80
N ALA A 177 -5.70 0.36 19.74
CA ALA A 177 -6.62 0.78 18.69
C ALA A 177 -6.69 2.31 18.57
N ALA A 178 -6.71 3.02 19.69
CA ALA A 178 -6.74 4.48 19.71
C ALA A 178 -5.47 5.11 19.12
N LEU A 179 -4.29 4.52 19.34
CA LEU A 179 -3.03 5.00 18.74
C LEU A 179 -3.00 4.70 17.25
N LEU A 180 -3.45 3.51 16.84
CA LEU A 180 -3.57 3.17 15.42
C LEU A 180 -4.52 4.12 14.71
N TYR A 181 -5.68 4.43 15.30
CA TYR A 181 -6.63 5.39 14.73
C TYR A 181 -5.99 6.75 14.50
N ASN A 182 -5.29 7.31 15.49
CA ASN A 182 -4.61 8.59 15.32
C ASN A 182 -3.53 8.55 14.23
N ALA A 183 -2.81 7.44 14.12
CA ALA A 183 -1.80 7.23 13.08
C ALA A 183 -2.41 7.11 11.68
N VAL A 184 -3.55 6.43 11.55
CA VAL A 184 -4.31 6.27 10.29
C VAL A 184 -5.07 7.54 9.91
N ALA A 185 -5.53 8.32 10.89
CA ALA A 185 -6.23 9.58 10.68
C ALA A 185 -5.32 10.77 10.36
N SER A 186 -4.02 10.53 10.18
CA SER A 186 -3.05 11.56 9.81
C SER A 186 -3.13 11.87 8.31
N VAL A 187 -2.76 13.09 7.94
CA VAL A 187 -2.75 13.54 6.53
C VAL A 187 -1.43 13.16 5.87
N ASP A 188 -1.50 12.57 4.69
CA ASP A 188 -0.39 12.51 3.75
C ASP A 188 -0.45 13.74 2.84
N LEU A 189 0.62 14.52 2.80
CA LEU A 189 0.67 15.75 2.01
C LEU A 189 0.57 15.44 0.50
N CYS A 190 1.05 14.29 0.05
CA CYS A 190 0.85 13.78 -1.31
C CYS A 190 0.03 12.49 -1.28
N GLY A 191 -1.08 12.49 -0.53
CA GLY A 191 -1.97 11.33 -0.42
C GLY A 191 -2.77 11.04 -1.70
N VAL A 192 -2.84 11.99 -2.63
CA VAL A 192 -3.32 11.79 -4.00
C VAL A 192 -2.37 12.53 -4.94
N TRP A 193 -2.05 11.92 -6.08
CA TRP A 193 -1.32 12.56 -7.16
C TRP A 193 -1.81 12.06 -8.51
N ASN A 194 -1.42 12.76 -9.58
CA ASN A 194 -1.70 12.34 -10.94
C ASN A 194 -0.85 11.10 -11.29
N SER A 195 -1.37 9.90 -11.03
CA SER A 195 -0.72 8.65 -11.42
C SER A 195 -1.43 8.02 -12.62
N PRO A 196 -0.70 7.40 -13.56
CA PRO A 196 0.76 7.42 -13.64
C PRO A 196 1.34 8.59 -14.45
N ALA A 197 0.48 9.38 -15.11
CA ALA A 197 0.87 10.43 -16.05
C ALA A 197 1.65 11.62 -15.43
N GLY A 198 1.57 11.83 -14.12
CA GLY A 198 2.37 12.84 -13.42
C GLY A 198 3.83 12.42 -13.28
N GLN A 199 4.09 11.14 -13.01
CA GLN A 199 5.46 10.63 -12.84
C GLN A 199 6.23 10.62 -14.17
N SER A 200 5.57 10.35 -15.30
CA SER A 200 6.21 10.42 -16.62
C SER A 200 6.63 11.85 -17.02
N LYS A 201 6.02 12.88 -16.41
CA LYS A 201 6.39 14.29 -16.60
C LYS A 201 7.55 14.75 -15.72
N LEU A 202 7.99 13.95 -14.74
CA LEU A 202 9.08 14.34 -13.85
C LEU A 202 10.43 14.39 -14.60
N PRO A 203 11.13 15.54 -14.59
CA PRO A 203 12.52 15.63 -15.02
C PRO A 203 13.42 14.65 -14.26
N LYS A 204 14.49 14.14 -14.90
CA LYS A 204 15.39 13.13 -14.29
C LYS A 204 15.91 13.55 -12.90
N ASN A 205 16.25 14.81 -12.70
CA ASN A 205 16.75 15.34 -11.41
C ASN A 205 15.66 15.42 -10.32
N LEU A 206 14.38 15.44 -10.69
CA LEU A 206 13.27 15.49 -9.74
C LEU A 206 12.64 14.13 -9.47
N ARG A 207 13.13 13.06 -10.13
CA ARG A 207 12.69 11.70 -9.84
C ARG A 207 13.13 11.24 -8.47
N VAL A 208 14.34 11.63 -8.06
CA VAL A 208 14.87 11.39 -6.71
C VAL A 208 15.35 12.72 -6.14
N PRO A 209 14.44 13.59 -5.65
CA PRO A 209 14.80 14.90 -5.11
C PRO A 209 15.85 14.79 -3.99
N GLN A 210 16.88 15.63 -4.04
CA GLN A 210 17.99 15.67 -3.07
C GLN A 210 17.86 16.84 -2.09
N SER A 211 16.85 17.70 -2.25
CA SER A 211 16.58 18.84 -1.38
C SER A 211 15.08 19.06 -1.17
N GLU A 212 14.72 19.80 -0.12
CA GLU A 212 13.33 20.20 0.16
C GLU A 212 12.75 21.05 -0.98
N TYR A 213 13.57 21.90 -1.61
CA TYR A 213 13.16 22.67 -2.78
C TYR A 213 12.80 21.77 -3.96
N GLU A 214 13.67 20.82 -4.31
CA GLU A 214 13.39 19.87 -5.40
C GLU A 214 12.16 19.00 -5.09
N TRP A 215 11.98 18.62 -3.82
CA TRP A 215 10.81 17.88 -3.38
C TRP A 215 9.51 18.67 -3.60
N GLU A 216 9.50 19.95 -3.23
CA GLU A 216 8.32 20.80 -3.42
C GLU A 216 8.02 21.02 -4.92
N VAL A 217 9.05 21.20 -5.75
CA VAL A 217 8.86 21.29 -7.20
C VAL A 217 8.29 19.98 -7.76
N ALA A 218 8.80 18.82 -7.31
CA ALA A 218 8.26 17.52 -7.73
C ALA A 218 6.78 17.37 -7.32
N ARG A 219 6.41 17.75 -6.08
CA ARG A 219 5.02 17.76 -5.61
C ARG A 219 4.09 18.58 -6.51
N ILE A 220 4.53 19.75 -6.95
CA ILE A 220 3.75 20.62 -7.85
C ILE A 220 3.56 19.96 -9.21
N ILE A 221 4.60 19.35 -9.79
CA ILE A 221 4.51 18.65 -11.09
C ILE A 221 3.57 17.44 -11.00
N LEU A 222 3.61 16.72 -9.89
CA LEU A 222 2.78 15.55 -9.61
C LEU A 222 1.32 15.90 -9.31
N ASP A 223 1.00 17.19 -9.13
CA ASP A 223 -0.30 17.67 -8.65
C ASP A 223 -0.71 16.99 -7.33
N CYS A 224 0.25 16.95 -6.39
CA CYS A 224 0.04 16.32 -5.09
C CYS A 224 -1.01 17.07 -4.28
N GLN A 225 -2.08 16.37 -3.91
CA GLN A 225 -3.13 16.86 -3.03
C GLN A 225 -3.05 16.16 -1.66
N PRO A 226 -3.13 16.92 -0.54
CA PRO A 226 -3.22 16.33 0.77
C PRO A 226 -4.46 15.47 0.92
N GLN A 227 -4.30 14.29 1.51
CA GLN A 227 -5.41 13.37 1.78
C GLN A 227 -5.12 12.57 3.05
N HIS A 228 -6.17 12.22 3.79
CA HIS A 228 -6.04 11.37 4.97
C HIS A 228 -5.50 10.00 4.58
N ARG A 229 -4.73 9.36 5.46
CA ARG A 229 -4.41 7.95 5.34
C ARG A 229 -5.66 7.10 5.63
N GLY A 230 -5.52 5.79 5.73
CA GLY A 230 -6.69 4.93 5.76
C GLY A 230 -6.40 3.44 5.85
N TYR A 231 -7.42 2.65 5.54
CA TYR A 231 -7.33 1.20 5.48
C TYR A 231 -7.96 0.69 4.18
N ILE A 232 -7.59 -0.53 3.82
CA ILE A 232 -8.08 -1.26 2.66
C ILE A 232 -8.65 -2.58 3.16
N ILE A 233 -9.85 -2.91 2.73
CA ILE A 233 -10.49 -4.20 2.94
C ILE A 233 -10.65 -4.88 1.60
N ALA A 234 -10.09 -6.07 1.46
CA ALA A 234 -10.37 -6.97 0.34
C ALA A 234 -11.23 -8.13 0.84
N SER A 235 -12.39 -8.34 0.22
CA SER A 235 -13.37 -9.35 0.61
C SER A 235 -13.92 -10.10 -0.61
N SER A 236 -14.31 -11.36 -0.41
CA SER A 236 -15.04 -12.12 -1.43
C SER A 236 -16.48 -11.61 -1.55
N ILE A 237 -17.02 -11.63 -2.78
CA ILE A 237 -18.43 -11.34 -3.12
C ILE A 237 -19.20 -12.66 -3.27
#